data_AF-A0A6V8PLJ8-F1
#
_entry.id   AF-A0A6V8PLJ8-F1
#
_cell.length_a   1.000
_cell.length_b   1.000
_cell.length_c   1.000
_cell.angle_alpha   90.00
_cell.angle_beta   90.00
_cell.angle_gamma   90.00
#
_symmetry.space_group_name_H-M   'P 1'
#
loop_
_entity.id
_entity.type
_entity.pdbx_description
1 polymer ?
#
loop_
_entity_poly.entity_id
_entity_poly.type
_entity_poly.pdbx_seq_one_letter_code
_entity_poly.pdbx_strand_id
1 'polypeptide(L)'
;KMGSIEDLKLEEKNLLTKSLTKEYFDIYIWPGNPKDISDTTRLKLVIQTNHKRCKEFLENCGERPRVYRNTLIFLCPSESERISFDNFLKKKLAWHFIEKDKKLRITDEQRKEEREKKKKAEAEVKERIRSL
;
A
#
# COMPACT_ATOMS: atom_id res chain seq x y z
N LYS A 1 -10.44 -4.98 20.41
CA LYS A 1 -8.98 -4.84 20.19
C LYS A 1 -8.83 -4.04 18.90
N MET A 2 -8.28 -2.83 18.95
CA MET A 2 -7.94 -2.08 17.74
C MET A 2 -7.17 -3.00 16.79
N GLY A 3 -7.62 -3.10 15.53
CA GLY A 3 -6.95 -3.88 14.50
C GLY A 3 -5.47 -3.54 14.48
N SER A 4 -4.63 -4.57 14.46
CA SER A 4 -3.20 -4.42 14.71
C SER A 4 -2.54 -3.58 13.61
N ILE A 5 -1.32 -3.10 13.86
CA ILE A 5 -0.47 -2.47 12.82
C ILE A 5 -0.33 -3.39 11.58
N GLU A 6 -0.49 -4.71 11.75
CA GLU A 6 -0.44 -5.68 10.66
C GLU A 6 -1.67 -5.61 9.77
N ASP A 7 -2.86 -5.34 10.32
CA ASP A 7 -4.10 -5.20 9.54
C ASP A 7 -4.02 -3.99 8.59
N LEU A 8 -3.38 -2.89 9.04
CA LEU A 8 -3.15 -1.70 8.23
C LEU A 8 -2.23 -1.99 7.04
N LYS A 9 -1.08 -2.64 7.29
CA LYS A 9 -0.12 -3.01 6.22
C LYS A 9 -0.74 -3.98 5.22
N LEU A 10 -1.56 -4.91 5.70
CA LEU A 10 -2.25 -5.88 4.85
C LEU A 10 -3.27 -5.20 3.95
N GLU A 11 -4.09 -4.30 4.51
CA GLU A 11 -5.07 -3.52 3.74
C GLU A 11 -4.38 -2.62 2.69
N GLU A 12 -3.31 -1.92 3.07
CA GLU A 12 -2.51 -1.11 2.15
C GLU A 12 -1.96 -1.97 0.99
N LYS A 13 -1.37 -3.13 1.30
CA LYS A 13 -0.85 -4.06 0.27
C LYS A 13 -1.95 -4.54 -0.67
N ASN A 14 -3.14 -4.82 -0.15
CA ASN A 14 -4.29 -5.23 -0.95
C ASN A 14 -4.75 -4.12 -1.89
N LEU A 15 -4.80 -2.87 -1.42
CA LEU A 15 -5.19 -1.73 -2.23
C LEU A 15 -4.18 -1.45 -3.36
N LEU A 16 -2.88 -1.52 -3.06
CA LEU A 16 -1.82 -1.40 -4.07
C LEU A 16 -1.94 -2.50 -5.11
N THR A 17 -2.09 -3.76 -4.67
CA THR A 17 -2.21 -4.90 -5.59
C THR A 17 -3.43 -4.79 -6.52
N LYS A 18 -4.56 -4.26 -6.02
CA LYS A 18 -5.77 -4.05 -6.83
C LYS A 18 -5.63 -2.90 -7.83
N SER A 19 -4.77 -1.92 -7.54
CA SER A 19 -4.59 -0.73 -8.37
C SER A 19 -3.55 -0.92 -9.47
N LEU A 20 -2.72 -1.96 -9.39
CA LEU A 20 -1.60 -2.20 -10.28
C LEU A 20 -1.87 -3.38 -11.23
N THR A 21 -1.52 -3.20 -12.51
CA THR A 21 -1.67 -4.21 -13.56
C THR A 21 -0.35 -4.95 -13.79
N LYS A 22 -0.35 -6.29 -13.74
CA LYS A 22 0.87 -7.14 -13.87
C LYS A 22 1.28 -7.47 -15.31
N GLU A 23 0.66 -6.80 -16.29
CA GLU A 23 0.85 -7.07 -17.71
C GLU A 23 2.27 -6.72 -18.17
N TYR A 24 2.73 -5.50 -17.85
CA TYR A 24 4.00 -4.97 -18.34
C TYR A 24 5.18 -5.18 -17.37
N PHE A 25 4.89 -5.28 -16.07
CA PHE A 25 5.92 -5.29 -15.02
C PHE A 25 5.78 -6.50 -14.09
N ASP A 26 6.91 -7.03 -13.62
CA ASP A 26 6.95 -7.83 -12.40
C ASP A 26 6.87 -6.91 -11.18
N ILE A 27 5.80 -7.04 -10.40
CA ILE A 27 5.49 -6.11 -9.31
C ILE A 27 5.94 -6.70 -7.99
N TYR A 28 6.82 -5.98 -7.28
CA TYR A 28 7.34 -6.34 -5.97
C TYR A 28 6.94 -5.26 -4.95
N ILE A 29 6.07 -5.62 -4.02
CA ILE A 29 5.58 -4.70 -2.96
C ILE A 29 6.36 -4.97 -1.67
N TRP A 30 7.12 -3.97 -1.23
CA TRP A 30 7.95 -3.97 -0.02
C TRP A 30 8.85 -5.22 0.11
N PRO A 31 9.74 -5.48 -0.86
CA PRO A 31 10.68 -6.58 -0.76
C PRO A 31 11.57 -6.40 0.48
N GLY A 32 11.85 -7.52 1.15
CA GLY A 32 12.65 -7.55 2.37
C GLY A 32 14.14 -7.58 2.04
N ASN A 33 14.52 -8.39 1.04
CA ASN A 33 15.89 -8.65 0.64
C ASN A 33 16.08 -8.46 -0.88
N PRO A 34 17.28 -8.04 -1.34
CA PRO A 34 17.57 -7.93 -2.77
C PRO A 34 17.46 -9.26 -3.54
N LYS A 35 17.51 -10.41 -2.83
CA LYS A 35 17.27 -11.76 -3.39
C LYS A 35 15.81 -11.97 -3.82
N ASP A 36 14.87 -11.22 -3.24
CA ASP A 36 13.43 -11.37 -3.51
C ASP A 36 13.07 -10.89 -4.92
N ILE A 37 13.93 -10.07 -5.53
CA ILE A 37 13.74 -9.50 -6.85
C ILE A 37 14.59 -10.28 -7.84
N SER A 38 13.94 -10.91 -8.82
CA SER A 38 14.62 -11.66 -9.87
C SER A 38 15.64 -10.78 -10.63
N ASP A 39 16.71 -11.37 -11.17
CA ASP A 39 17.66 -10.67 -12.03
C ASP A 39 17.50 -11.16 -13.47
N THR A 40 16.59 -10.53 -14.19
CA THR A 40 16.15 -10.89 -15.55
C THR A 40 16.04 -9.63 -16.42
N THR A 41 15.88 -9.79 -17.72
CA THR A 41 15.69 -8.67 -18.66
C THR A 41 14.29 -8.04 -18.61
N ARG A 42 13.31 -8.68 -17.97
CA ARG A 42 11.93 -8.15 -17.85
C ARG A 42 11.88 -6.95 -16.90
N LEU A 43 11.04 -5.96 -17.20
CA LEU A 43 10.88 -4.77 -16.36
C LEU A 43 10.22 -5.12 -15.01
N LYS A 44 10.73 -4.50 -13.94
CA LYS A 44 10.33 -4.76 -12.56
C LYS A 44 9.91 -3.46 -11.91
N LEU A 45 8.72 -3.43 -11.34
CA LEU A 45 8.22 -2.33 -10.53
C LEU A 45 8.38 -2.68 -9.06
N VAL A 46 9.25 -1.95 -8.37
CA VAL A 46 9.59 -2.16 -6.96
C VAL A 46 9.00 -1.03 -6.15
N ILE A 47 8.02 -1.34 -5.31
CA ILE A 47 7.40 -0.38 -4.40
C ILE A 47 8.10 -0.51 -3.06
N GLN A 48 8.78 0.56 -2.63
CA GLN A 48 9.55 0.57 -1.40
C GLN A 48 9.17 1.78 -0.54
N THR A 49 9.26 1.63 0.78
CA THR A 49 8.93 2.72 1.72
C THR A 49 10.11 3.67 1.96
N ASN A 50 11.33 3.19 1.71
CA ASN A 50 12.55 3.93 1.97
C ASN A 50 13.43 3.99 0.72
N HIS A 51 13.59 5.20 0.18
CA HIS A 51 14.43 5.48 -0.99
C HIS A 51 15.88 5.03 -0.81
N LYS A 52 16.44 5.08 0.42
CA LYS A 52 17.83 4.69 0.69
C LYS A 52 18.07 3.21 0.40
N ARG A 53 17.05 2.37 0.62
CA ARG A 53 17.13 0.94 0.33
C ARG A 53 17.16 0.67 -1.17
N CYS A 54 16.59 1.54 -2.00
CA CYS A 54 16.53 1.34 -3.45
C CYS A 54 17.92 1.20 -4.08
N LYS A 55 18.93 1.89 -3.53
CA LYS A 55 20.32 1.76 -3.99
C LYS A 55 20.86 0.34 -3.78
N GLU A 56 20.59 -0.26 -2.61
CA GLU A 56 20.96 -1.64 -2.30
C GLU A 56 20.30 -2.64 -3.28
N PHE A 57 19.01 -2.45 -3.56
CA PHE A 57 18.27 -3.29 -4.52
C PHE A 57 18.75 -3.11 -5.97
N LEU A 58 19.22 -1.91 -6.32
CA LEU A 58 19.75 -1.60 -7.64
C LEU A 58 21.13 -2.24 -7.85
N GLU A 59 21.98 -2.25 -6.83
CA GLU A 59 23.35 -2.74 -6.94
C GLU A 59 23.46 -4.25 -6.76
N ASN A 60 22.60 -4.85 -5.92
CA ASN A 60 22.73 -6.24 -5.50
C ASN A 60 21.51 -7.12 -5.84
N CYS A 61 21.77 -8.40 -6.05
CA CYS A 61 20.77 -9.46 -6.12
C CYS A 61 21.15 -10.55 -5.09
N GLY A 62 21.09 -10.18 -3.81
CA GLY A 62 21.63 -10.98 -2.73
C GLY A 62 23.10 -10.71 -2.50
N GLU A 63 23.91 -11.77 -2.53
CA GLU A 63 25.37 -11.67 -2.37
C GLU A 63 26.10 -11.37 -3.67
N ARG A 64 25.41 -11.46 -4.81
CA ARG A 64 25.97 -11.15 -6.13
C ARG A 64 25.59 -9.73 -6.58
N PRO A 65 26.46 -9.03 -7.30
CA PRO A 65 26.10 -7.79 -7.97
C PRO A 65 25.02 -8.05 -9.01
N ARG A 66 24.08 -7.10 -9.14
CA ARG A 66 22.97 -7.19 -10.09
C ARG A 66 23.42 -6.81 -11.49
N VAL A 67 23.06 -7.63 -12.49
CA VAL A 67 23.44 -7.42 -13.88
C VAL A 67 22.46 -6.47 -14.57
N TYR A 68 21.16 -6.75 -14.49
CA TYR A 68 20.12 -6.02 -15.23
C TYR A 68 19.56 -4.82 -14.43
N ARG A 69 20.45 -3.91 -14.03
CA ARG A 69 20.13 -2.73 -13.20
C ARG A 69 19.10 -1.81 -13.85
N ASN A 70 19.14 -1.68 -15.17
CA ASN A 70 18.23 -0.88 -15.99
C ASN A 70 16.79 -1.43 -16.08
N THR A 71 16.52 -2.60 -15.49
CA THR A 71 15.17 -3.19 -15.50
C THR A 71 14.34 -2.82 -14.27
N LEU A 72 14.94 -2.14 -13.28
CA LEU A 72 14.28 -1.76 -12.02
C LEU A 72 13.70 -0.36 -12.11
N ILE A 73 12.39 -0.27 -11.86
CA ILE A 73 11.68 0.99 -11.66
C ILE A 73 11.27 1.02 -10.19
N PHE A 74 11.66 2.07 -9.47
CA PHE A 74 11.34 2.24 -8.07
C PHE A 74 10.20 3.25 -7.90
N LEU A 75 9.20 2.88 -7.12
CA LEU A 75 8.17 3.78 -6.63
C LEU A 75 8.33 3.92 -5.12
N CYS A 76 8.59 5.14 -4.66
CA CYS A 76 8.75 5.46 -3.24
C CYS A 76 7.91 6.70 -2.92
N PRO A 77 6.87 6.56 -2.08
CA PRO A 77 6.10 7.72 -1.64
C PRO A 77 6.96 8.65 -0.79
N SER A 78 6.63 9.94 -0.79
CA SER A 78 7.22 10.86 0.20
C SER A 78 6.75 10.51 1.61
N GLU A 79 7.55 10.84 2.61
CA GLU A 79 7.21 10.55 4.02
C GLU A 79 5.93 11.26 4.44
N SER A 80 5.73 12.50 3.98
CA SER A 80 4.52 13.30 4.18
C SER A 80 3.27 12.67 3.59
N GLU A 81 3.32 12.20 2.35
CA GLU A 81 2.19 11.54 1.68
C GLU A 81 1.85 10.22 2.39
N ARG A 82 2.87 9.48 2.82
CA ARG A 82 2.71 8.23 3.55
C ARG A 82 2.00 8.41 4.89
N ILE A 83 2.37 9.43 5.67
CA ILE A 83 1.70 9.74 6.95
C ILE A 83 0.23 10.11 6.71
N SER A 84 -0.03 10.94 5.69
CA SER A 84 -1.39 11.33 5.31
C SER A 84 -2.23 10.10 4.93
N PHE A 85 -1.66 9.18 4.16
CA PHE A 85 -2.32 7.95 3.73
C PHE A 85 -2.58 6.97 4.87
N ASP A 86 -1.63 6.78 5.78
CA ASP A 86 -1.81 5.92 6.97
C ASP A 86 -2.95 6.43 7.87
N ASN A 87 -3.02 7.75 8.10
CA ASN A 87 -4.12 8.36 8.84
C ASN A 87 -5.48 8.15 8.15
N PHE A 88 -5.51 8.27 6.83
CA PHE A 88 -6.71 8.00 6.04
C PHE A 88 -7.14 6.53 6.12
N LEU A 89 -6.20 5.58 6.00
CA LEU A 89 -6.46 4.15 6.14
C LEU A 89 -7.00 3.78 7.51
N LYS A 90 -6.41 4.33 8.58
CA LYS A 90 -6.92 4.18 9.94
C LYS A 90 -8.37 4.65 10.06
N LYS A 91 -8.70 5.81 9.49
CA LYS A 91 -10.05 6.34 9.47
C LYS A 91 -11.01 5.43 8.70
N LYS A 92 -10.61 4.93 7.53
CA LYS A 92 -11.39 3.97 6.72
C LYS A 92 -11.69 2.69 7.51
N LEU A 93 -10.67 2.10 8.15
CA LEU A 93 -10.84 0.90 8.96
C LEU A 93 -11.72 1.16 10.18
N ALA A 94 -11.58 2.31 10.84
CA ALA A 94 -12.45 2.69 11.96
C ALA A 94 -13.92 2.69 11.57
N TRP A 95 -14.28 3.27 10.41
CA TRP A 95 -15.65 3.21 9.89
C TRP A 95 -16.13 1.77 9.63
N HIS A 96 -15.26 0.91 9.09
CA HIS A 96 -15.59 -0.50 8.87
C HIS A 96 -15.80 -1.28 10.18
N PHE A 97 -15.06 -0.94 11.23
CA PHE A 97 -15.22 -1.55 12.55
C PHE A 97 -16.52 -1.08 13.24
N ILE A 98 -16.84 0.21 13.14
CA ILE A 98 -18.10 0.76 13.69
C ILE A 98 -19.31 0.06 13.06
N GLU A 99 -19.30 -0.13 11.73
CA GLU A 99 -20.39 -0.82 11.03
C GLU A 99 -20.52 -2.30 11.44
N LYS A 100 -19.39 -2.98 11.66
CA LYS A 100 -19.38 -4.38 12.09
C LYS A 100 -19.83 -4.55 13.54
N ASP A 101 -19.65 -3.55 14.39
CA ASP A 101 -20.00 -3.62 15.80
C ASP A 101 -21.49 -3.33 16.03
N LYS A 102 -22.28 -4.41 16.01
CA LYS A 102 -23.73 -4.37 16.30
C LYS A 102 -24.07 -4.02 17.75
N LYS A 103 -23.09 -3.93 18.67
CA LYS A 103 -23.33 -3.57 20.08
C LYS A 103 -23.45 -2.06 20.28
N LEU A 104 -23.02 -1.25 19.31
CA LEU A 104 -23.17 0.19 19.35
C LEU A 104 -24.66 0.55 19.14
N ARG A 105 -25.22 1.33 20.08
CA ARG A 105 -26.55 1.92 19.93
C ARG A 105 -26.46 3.11 18.97
N ILE A 106 -26.47 2.81 17.68
CA ILE A 106 -26.41 3.78 16.59
C ILE A 106 -27.84 4.04 16.11
N THR A 107 -28.26 5.31 16.10
CA THR A 107 -29.56 5.74 15.58
C THR A 107 -29.60 5.58 14.06
N ASP A 108 -30.78 5.41 13.45
CA ASP A 108 -30.89 5.21 11.99
C ASP A 108 -30.35 6.40 11.17
N GLU A 109 -30.42 7.63 11.71
CA GLU A 109 -29.79 8.82 11.12
C GLU A 109 -28.26 8.71 11.10
N GLN A 110 -27.66 8.26 12.21
CA GLN A 110 -26.21 8.06 12.33
C GLN A 110 -25.73 6.96 11.39
N ARG A 111 -26.51 5.87 11.21
CA ARG A 111 -26.20 4.82 10.23
C ARG A 111 -26.19 5.34 8.79
N LYS A 112 -27.11 6.25 8.46
CA LYS A 112 -27.15 6.87 7.13
C LYS A 112 -25.90 7.72 6.88
N GLU A 113 -25.51 8.54 7.86
CA GLU A 113 -24.26 9.34 7.77
C GLU A 113 -23.00 8.47 7.67
N GLU A 114 -22.91 7.41 8.46
CA GLU A 114 -21.77 6.47 8.43
C GLU A 114 -21.62 5.85 7.04
N ARG A 115 -22.73 5.45 6.43
CA ARG A 115 -22.74 4.86 5.09
C ARG A 115 -22.26 5.86 4.02
N GLU A 116 -22.66 7.12 4.13
CA GLU A 116 -22.18 8.17 3.22
C GLU A 116 -20.69 8.45 3.43
N LYS A 117 -20.23 8.57 4.68
CA LYS A 117 -18.82 8.78 5.02
C LYS A 117 -17.95 7.62 4.53
N LYS A 118 -18.43 6.38 4.65
CA LYS A 118 -17.75 5.19 4.11
C LYS A 118 -17.65 5.22 2.59
N LYS A 119 -18.76 5.50 1.89
CA LYS A 119 -18.77 5.58 0.42
C LYS A 119 -17.83 6.68 -0.08
N LYS A 120 -17.79 7.83 0.61
CA LYS A 120 -16.84 8.91 0.32
C LYS A 120 -15.40 8.47 0.54
N ALA A 121 -15.11 7.80 1.67
CA ALA A 121 -13.78 7.25 1.92
C ALA A 121 -13.38 6.23 0.83
N GLU A 122 -14.27 5.33 0.41
CA GLU A 122 -13.99 4.37 -0.67
C GLU A 122 -13.69 5.06 -2.02
N ALA A 123 -14.39 6.15 -2.34
CA ALA A 123 -14.10 6.95 -3.52
C ALA A 123 -12.74 7.66 -3.42
N GLU A 124 -12.43 8.24 -2.25
CA GLU A 124 -11.17 8.94 -2.00
C GLU A 124 -9.95 8.00 -2.03
N VAL A 125 -10.11 6.70 -1.77
CA VAL A 125 -9.01 5.72 -1.81
C VAL A 125 -8.22 5.81 -3.13
N LYS A 126 -8.92 5.92 -4.27
CA LYS A 126 -8.25 5.96 -5.58
C LYS A 126 -7.40 7.22 -5.75
N GLU A 127 -7.94 8.37 -5.37
CA GLU A 127 -7.23 9.65 -5.43
C GLU A 127 -6.03 9.65 -4.49
N ARG A 128 -6.21 9.10 -3.28
CA ARG A 128 -5.14 9.01 -2.27
C ARG A 128 -4.01 8.08 -2.70
N ILE A 129 -4.31 6.98 -3.41
CA ILE A 129 -3.30 6.10 -4.00
C ILE A 129 -2.57 6.79 -5.16
N ARG A 130 -3.27 7.63 -5.94
CA ARG A 130 -2.65 8.39 -7.03
C ARG A 130 -1.69 9.47 -6.52
N SER A 131 -1.98 10.04 -5.35
CA SER A 131 -1.14 11.04 -4.69
C SER A 131 -0.06 10.41 -3.79
N LEU A 132 0.20 9.12 -3.93
CA LEU A 132 1.15 8.34 -3.13
C LEU A 132 2.36 7.97 -4.00
#